data_AF-A0A1Q9S4D9-F1
#
_entry.id   AF-A0A1Q9S4D9-F1
#
_cell.length_a   1.000
_cell.length_b   1.000
_cell.length_c   1.000
_cell.angle_alpha   90.00
_cell.angle_beta   90.00
_cell.angle_gamma   90.00
#
_symmetry.space_group_name_H-M   'P 1'
#
loop_
_entity.id
_entity.type
_entity.pdbx_description
1 polymer ?
#
loop_
_entity_poly.entity_id
_entity_poly.type
_entity_poly.pdbx_seq_one_letter_code
_entity_poly.pdbx_strand_id
1 'polypeptide(L)'
;MGAVSRPRGQAETIGLGVNSTISVTCVLDGRCHSVPDEELAIGIAQRGGQYSAVCGHVVTPAPMVAPDGDLCPSCAERDSSHRRRRGIRFRF
;
A
#
# COMPACT_ATOMS: atom_id res chain seq x y z
N MET A 1 44.50 -10.42 4.65
CA MET A 1 43.38 -10.21 5.60
C MET A 1 43.14 -8.71 5.72
N GLY A 2 42.26 -8.14 4.89
CA GLY A 2 41.93 -6.72 4.92
C GLY A 2 40.46 -6.57 4.52
N ALA A 3 39.61 -6.17 5.47
CA ALA A 3 38.17 -6.12 5.30
C ALA A 3 37.77 -5.00 4.34
N VAL A 4 37.19 -5.37 3.20
CA VAL A 4 36.48 -4.44 2.33
C VAL A 4 35.12 -4.15 2.96
N SER A 5 35.04 -3.02 3.66
CA SER A 5 33.81 -2.44 4.17
C SER A 5 32.86 -2.14 3.01
N ARG A 6 31.78 -2.92 2.91
CA ARG A 6 30.66 -2.65 1.99
C ARG A 6 29.98 -1.34 2.42
N PRO A 7 29.77 -0.37 1.52
CA PRO A 7 28.92 0.76 1.86
C PRO A 7 27.51 0.24 2.12
N ARG A 8 26.96 0.59 3.29
CA ARG A 8 25.54 0.44 3.58
C ARG A 8 24.80 1.22 2.51
N GLY A 9 24.05 0.50 1.65
CA GLY A 9 23.14 1.10 0.69
C GLY A 9 22.19 2.00 1.44
N GLN A 10 22.48 3.30 1.37
CA GLN A 10 21.61 4.37 1.81
C GLN A 10 20.34 4.21 0.98
N ALA A 11 19.26 3.76 1.61
CA ALA A 11 17.95 3.80 1.00
C ALA A 11 17.67 5.27 0.70
N GLU A 12 17.91 5.67 -0.54
CA GLU A 12 17.55 6.98 -1.04
C GLU A 12 16.05 7.09 -0.95
N THR A 13 15.60 7.74 0.12
CA THR A 13 14.22 8.19 0.27
C THR A 13 13.97 9.17 -0.86
N ILE A 14 13.44 8.66 -1.98
CA ILE A 14 12.93 9.48 -3.07
C ILE A 14 11.67 10.15 -2.54
N GLY A 15 11.87 11.26 -1.83
CA GLY A 15 10.80 12.19 -1.49
C GLY A 15 10.31 12.85 -2.75
N LEU A 16 9.03 12.63 -3.06
CA LEU A 16 8.06 13.46 -3.81
C LEU A 16 7.26 12.65 -4.82
N GLY A 17 6.12 12.12 -4.37
CA GLY A 17 5.06 11.71 -5.29
C GLY A 17 4.14 10.66 -4.70
N VAL A 18 3.09 11.11 -4.01
CA VAL A 18 1.86 10.35 -3.71
C VAL A 18 2.06 8.87 -3.38
N ASN A 19 1.85 8.48 -2.13
CA ASN A 19 1.71 7.07 -1.75
C ASN A 19 0.51 6.48 -2.51
N SER A 20 0.77 5.96 -3.71
CA SER A 20 -0.22 5.26 -4.51
C SER A 20 -0.64 4.04 -3.72
N THR A 21 -1.93 3.74 -3.80
CA THR A 21 -2.52 2.61 -3.12
C THR A 21 -3.17 1.70 -4.12
N ILE A 22 -3.05 0.39 -3.91
CA ILE A 22 -3.74 -0.64 -4.66
C ILE A 22 -4.90 -1.17 -3.82
N SER A 23 -6.04 -1.44 -4.46
CA SER A 23 -7.18 -2.07 -3.80
C SER A 23 -6.94 -3.57 -3.67
N VAL A 24 -7.05 -4.11 -2.46
CA VAL A 24 -6.85 -5.53 -2.17
C VAL A 24 -8.02 -6.06 -1.34
N THR A 25 -8.70 -7.10 -1.81
CA THR A 25 -9.78 -7.78 -1.07
C THR A 25 -9.20 -8.63 0.05
N CYS A 26 -9.66 -8.43 1.28
CA CYS A 26 -9.27 -9.25 2.43
C CYS A 26 -10.19 -10.46 2.57
N VAL A 27 -9.62 -11.67 2.64
CA VAL A 27 -10.38 -12.91 2.81
C VAL A 27 -11.11 -12.99 4.17
N LEU A 28 -10.64 -12.24 5.16
CA LEU A 28 -11.16 -12.31 6.53
C LEU A 28 -12.43 -11.48 6.73
N ASP A 29 -12.55 -10.33 6.05
CA ASP A 29 -13.70 -9.43 6.20
C ASP A 29 -14.50 -9.22 4.89
N GLY A 30 -14.01 -9.76 3.77
CA GLY A 30 -14.66 -9.67 2.47
C GLY A 30 -14.69 -8.26 1.89
N ARG A 31 -13.87 -7.33 2.37
CA ARG A 31 -13.82 -5.94 1.90
C ARG A 31 -12.54 -5.62 1.14
N CYS A 32 -12.65 -4.69 0.20
CA CYS A 32 -11.53 -4.07 -0.49
C CYS A 32 -10.88 -3.00 0.38
N HIS A 33 -9.57 -3.10 0.60
CA HIS A 33 -8.78 -2.12 1.35
C HIS A 33 -7.68 -1.52 0.49
N SER A 34 -7.42 -0.23 0.68
CA SER A 34 -6.33 0.49 0.00
C SER A 34 -5.00 0.23 0.70
N VAL A 35 -4.10 -0.49 0.05
CA VAL A 35 -2.77 -0.84 0.55
C VAL A 35 -1.72 0.03 -0.15
N PRO A 36 -0.83 0.73 0.58
CA PRO A 36 0.27 1.47 -0.01
C PRO A 36 1.21 0.56 -0.82
N ASP A 37 1.70 1.04 -1.97
CA ASP A 37 2.63 0.27 -2.82
C ASP A 37 3.88 -0.20 -2.05
N GLU A 38 4.38 0.63 -1.13
CA GLU A 38 5.50 0.32 -0.23
C GLU A 38 5.21 -0.85 0.72
N GLU A 39 3.97 -0.95 1.23
CA GLU A 39 3.54 -2.05 2.10
C GLU A 39 3.42 -3.37 1.32
N LEU A 40 3.04 -3.32 0.03
CA LEU A 40 3.02 -4.51 -0.82
C LEU A 40 4.42 -5.08 -1.02
N ALA A 41 5.40 -4.22 -1.30
CA ALA A 41 6.80 -4.62 -1.47
C ALA A 41 7.37 -5.26 -0.17
N ILE A 42 7.07 -4.67 0.99
CA ILE A 42 7.49 -5.20 2.29
C ILE A 42 6.77 -6.51 2.62
N GLY A 43 5.46 -6.58 2.40
CA GLY A 43 4.63 -7.71 2.81
C GLY A 43 4.99 -9.01 2.11
N ILE A 44 5.36 -8.94 0.83
CA ILE A 44 5.85 -10.09 0.05
C ILE A 44 7.18 -10.60 0.63
N ALA A 45 8.09 -9.70 0.97
CA ALA A 45 9.43 -10.07 1.42
C ALA A 45 9.51 -10.50 2.90
N GLN A 46 8.63 -9.96 3.77
CA GLN A 46 8.85 -10.00 5.22
C GLN A 46 7.62 -10.43 6.04
N ARG A 47 6.40 -10.39 5.50
CA ARG A 47 5.16 -10.63 6.27
C ARG A 47 4.29 -11.75 5.72
N GLY A 48 4.88 -12.64 4.91
CA GLY A 48 4.17 -13.80 4.36
C GLY A 48 2.96 -13.43 3.51
N GLY A 49 2.99 -12.27 2.84
CA GLY A 49 1.89 -11.80 2.00
C GLY A 49 0.75 -11.09 2.75
N GLN A 50 0.97 -10.69 4.02
CA GLN A 50 0.06 -9.79 4.73
C GLN A 50 0.46 -8.33 4.53
N TYR A 51 -0.52 -7.44 4.40
CA TYR A 51 -0.29 -6.04 4.06
C TYR A 51 -1.04 -5.09 4.97
N SER A 52 -0.38 -4.00 5.40
CA SER A 52 -1.05 -2.97 6.18
C SER A 52 -1.80 -2.02 5.25
N ALA A 53 -3.13 -1.98 5.36
CA ALA A 53 -3.93 -1.00 4.65
C ALA A 53 -3.87 0.38 5.30
N VAL A 54 -4.20 1.42 4.56
CA VAL A 54 -4.25 2.79 5.09
C VAL A 54 -5.21 2.92 6.27
N CYS A 55 -6.32 2.16 6.28
CA CYS A 55 -7.28 2.14 7.39
C CYS A 55 -6.72 1.51 8.68
N GLY A 56 -5.52 0.91 8.65
CA GLY A 56 -4.91 0.18 9.76
C GLY A 56 -5.26 -1.31 9.81
N HIS A 57 -6.11 -1.79 8.90
CA HIS A 57 -6.44 -3.21 8.78
C HIS A 57 -5.24 -4.00 8.20
N VAL A 58 -4.95 -5.17 8.76
CA VAL A 58 -3.98 -6.11 8.19
C VAL A 58 -4.72 -7.00 7.19
N VAL A 59 -4.46 -6.76 5.91
CA VAL A 59 -5.09 -7.46 4.80
C VAL A 59 -4.43 -8.81 4.61
N THR A 60 -5.23 -9.88 4.70
CA THR A 60 -4.88 -11.19 4.16
C THR A 60 -5.52 -11.31 2.78
N PRO A 61 -4.75 -11.26 1.68
CA PRO A 61 -5.29 -11.15 0.33
C PRO A 61 -6.14 -12.37 -0.03
N ALA A 62 -7.31 -12.12 -0.61
CA ALA A 62 -8.15 -13.16 -1.22
C ALA A 62 -7.50 -13.71 -2.51
N PRO A 63 -7.87 -14.93 -2.95
CA PRO A 63 -7.44 -15.47 -4.24
C PRO A 63 -7.87 -14.56 -5.40
N MET A 64 -7.04 -14.45 -6.45
CA MET A 64 -7.37 -13.61 -7.62
C MET A 64 -8.62 -14.07 -8.40
N VAL A 65 -9.10 -15.29 -8.16
CA VAL A 65 -10.33 -15.82 -8.77
C VAL A 65 -11.58 -15.52 -7.94
N ALA A 66 -11.42 -15.03 -6.71
CA ALA A 66 -12.54 -14.59 -5.90
C ALA A 66 -13.06 -13.24 -6.44
N PRO A 67 -14.38 -12.97 -6.33
CA PRO A 67 -14.90 -11.65 -6.64
C PRO A 67 -14.29 -10.60 -5.68
N ASP A 68 -14.16 -9.37 -6.18
CA ASP A 68 -13.76 -8.25 -5.34
C ASP A 68 -14.83 -7.95 -4.29
N GLY A 69 -14.37 -7.57 -3.09
CA GLY A 69 -15.23 -7.12 -2.01
C GLY A 69 -15.71 -5.68 -2.16
N ASP A 70 -16.72 -5.31 -1.38
CA ASP A 70 -17.12 -3.90 -1.26
C ASP A 70 -15.99 -3.06 -0.67
N LEU A 71 -15.88 -1.80 -1.10
CA LEU A 71 -14.82 -0.92 -0.61
C LEU A 71 -15.00 -0.62 0.89
N CYS A 72 -13.93 -0.78 1.66
CA CYS A 72 -13.92 -0.42 3.07
C CYS A 72 -14.24 1.08 3.24
N PRO A 73 -15.22 1.47 4.08
CA PRO A 73 -15.64 2.87 4.23
C PRO A 73 -14.49 3.82 4.60
N SER A 74 -13.62 3.40 5.52
CA SER A 74 -12.46 4.21 5.92
C SER A 74 -11.42 4.35 4.81
N CYS A 75 -11.27 3.34 3.95
CA CYS A 75 -10.42 3.43 2.76
C CYS A 75 -11.05 4.33 1.69
N ALA A 76 -12.38 4.28 1.51
CA ALA A 76 -13.12 5.13 0.57
C ALA A 76 -12.96 6.63 0.90
N GLU A 77 -13.09 6.97 2.19
CA GLU A 77 -12.90 8.35 2.66
C GLU A 77 -11.49 8.85 2.40
N ARG A 78 -10.48 8.01 2.62
CA ARG A 78 -9.07 8.35 2.41
C ARG A 78 -8.71 8.45 0.92
N ASP A 79 -9.22 7.55 0.07
CA ASP A 79 -9.03 7.64 -1.39
C ASP A 79 -9.68 8.92 -1.95
N SER A 80 -10.90 9.23 -1.53
CA SER A 80 -11.59 10.44 -1.97
C SER A 80 -10.85 11.71 -1.55
N SER A 81 -10.30 11.74 -0.34
CA SER A 81 -9.45 12.83 0.16
C SER A 81 -8.17 12.96 -0.65
N HIS A 82 -7.56 11.83 -1.01
CA HIS A 82 -6.36 11.78 -1.83
C HIS A 82 -6.63 12.27 -3.28
N ARG A 83 -7.74 11.83 -3.89
CA ARG A 83 -8.18 12.25 -5.23
C ARG A 83 -8.52 13.75 -5.27
N ARG A 84 -9.18 14.30 -4.26
CA ARG A 84 -9.46 15.74 -4.13
C ARG A 84 -8.18 16.57 -4.09
N ARG A 85 -7.19 16.15 -3.28
CA ARG A 85 -5.89 16.82 -3.21
C ARG A 85 -5.14 16.79 -4.55
N ARG A 86 -5.18 15.67 -5.27
CA ARG A 86 -4.64 15.59 -6.64
C ARG A 86 -5.33 16.59 -7.57
N GLY A 87 -6.67 16.61 -7.61
CA GLY A 87 -7.42 17.51 -8.49
C GLY A 87 -7.15 19.01 -8.28
N ILE A 88 -6.84 19.43 -7.05
CA ILE A 88 -6.48 20.83 -6.75
C ILE A 88 -5.11 21.21 -7.35
N ARG A 89 -4.19 20.26 -7.48
CA ARG A 89 -2.83 20.52 -7.98
C ARG A 89 -2.72 20.59 -9.51
N PHE A 90 -3.78 20.24 -10.24
CA PHE A 90 -3.81 20.24 -11.72
C PHE A 90 -4.68 21.37 -12.32
N ARG A 91 -4.99 22.42 -11.54
CA ARG A 91 -5.61 23.66 -12.04
C ARG A 91 -4.55 24.74 -12.21
N PHE A 92 -3.85 24.73 -13.34
CA PHE A 92 -3.07 25.86 -13.86
C PHE A 92 -3.30 25.98 -15.36
#